data_AF-A0A101V6P4-F1
#
_entry.id   AF-A0A101V6P4-F1
#
_cell.length_a   1.000
_cell.length_b   1.000
_cell.length_c   1.000
_cell.angle_alpha   90.00
_cell.angle_beta   90.00
_cell.angle_gamma   90.00
#
_symmetry.space_group_name_H-M   'P 1'
#
loop_
_entity.id
_entity.type
_entity.pdbx_description
1 polymer ?
#
loop_
_entity_poly.entity_id
_entity_poly.type
_entity_poly.pdbx_seq_one_letter_code
_entity_poly.pdbx_strand_id
1 'polypeptide(L)' 'MKRQPNGVKYNEAAKVLKEYGYELVRKKGSHRHFRNDEGDLITILEEKPLKAVYVKDIIRRIEK' A
#
# COMPACT_ATOMS: atom_id res chain seq x y z
N MET A 1 -11.25 3.51 0.62
CA MET A 1 -10.17 3.31 1.63
C MET A 1 -10.46 4.05 2.94
N LYS A 2 -10.64 5.38 2.97
CA LYS A 2 -10.78 6.16 4.23
C LYS A 2 -11.96 5.78 5.14
N ARG A 3 -13.15 5.57 4.57
CA ARG A 3 -14.38 5.20 5.32
C ARG A 3 -14.60 3.70 5.53
N GLN A 4 -13.88 2.88 4.76
CA GLN A 4 -13.97 1.42 4.80
C GLN A 4 -12.57 0.87 4.49
N PRO A 5 -11.75 0.61 5.51
CA PRO A 5 -10.40 0.08 5.34
C PRO A 5 -10.39 -1.45 5.13
N ASN A 6 -11.51 -2.13 5.36
CA ASN A 6 -11.69 -3.55 5.08
C ASN A 6 -12.10 -3.77 3.62
N GLY A 7 -11.73 -4.92 3.04
CA GLY A 7 -12.20 -5.31 1.70
C GLY A 7 -11.47 -4.66 0.53
N VAL A 8 -10.48 -3.78 0.79
CA VAL A 8 -9.70 -3.11 -0.24
C VAL A 8 -8.86 -4.11 -1.02
N LYS A 9 -8.89 -4.01 -2.35
CA LYS A 9 -8.08 -4.86 -3.22
C LYS A 9 -6.65 -4.32 -3.31
N TYR A 10 -5.70 -5.24 -3.50
CA TYR A 10 -4.29 -4.87 -3.73
C TYR A 10 -4.12 -3.86 -4.87
N ASN A 11 -4.82 -4.05 -5.98
CA ASN A 11 -4.71 -3.14 -7.12
C ASN A 11 -5.15 -1.71 -6.78
N GLU A 12 -6.14 -1.52 -5.90
CA GLU A 12 -6.58 -0.20 -5.48
C GLU A 12 -5.52 0.45 -4.58
N ALA A 13 -5.01 -0.29 -3.59
CA ALA A 13 -3.95 0.17 -2.71
C ALA A 13 -2.67 0.53 -3.49
N ALA A 14 -2.27 -0.31 -4.45
CA ALA A 14 -1.12 -0.08 -5.31
C ALA A 14 -1.30 1.12 -6.23
N LYS A 15 -2.52 1.38 -6.72
CA LYS A 15 -2.82 2.58 -7.49
C LYS A 15 -2.63 3.83 -6.62
N VAL A 16 -3.21 3.86 -5.42
CA VAL A 16 -3.05 4.99 -4.50
C VAL A 16 -1.58 5.22 -4.17
N LEU A 17 -0.83 4.17 -3.84
CA LEU A 17 0.60 4.30 -3.56
C LEU A 17 1.35 4.94 -4.72
N LYS A 18 1.11 4.50 -5.96
CA LYS A 18 1.73 5.10 -7.16
C LYS A 18 1.39 6.58 -7.36
N GLU A 19 0.14 6.98 -7.15
CA GLU A 19 -0.27 8.38 -7.27
C GLU A 19 0.44 9.29 -6.23
N TYR A 20 0.81 8.74 -5.07
CA TYR A 20 1.56 9.44 -4.02
C TYR A 20 3.09 9.22 -4.13
N GLY A 21 3.58 8.83 -5.30
CA GLY A 21 5.02 8.74 -5.58
C GLY A 21 5.70 7.48 -5.04
N TYR A 22 4.95 6.45 -4.62
CA TYR A 22 5.54 5.17 -4.26
C TYR A 22 5.65 4.23 -5.46
N GLU A 23 6.85 3.73 -5.71
CA GLU A 23 7.14 2.76 -6.74
C GLU A 23 7.36 1.35 -6.18
N LEU A 24 6.94 0.34 -6.94
CA LEU A 24 7.12 -1.06 -6.55
C LEU A 24 8.55 -1.52 -6.82
N VAL A 25 9.38 -1.52 -5.78
CA VAL A 25 10.82 -1.85 -5.87
C VAL A 25 11.13 -3.32 -5.68
N ARG A 26 10.25 -4.09 -5.03
CA ARG A 26 10.48 -5.53 -4.82
C ARG A 26 9.21 -6.37 -4.79
N LYS A 27 9.28 -7.52 -5.44
CA LYS A 27 8.29 -8.61 -5.37
C LYS A 27 8.96 -9.86 -4.82
N LYS A 28 8.50 -10.40 -3.67
CA LYS A 28 8.95 -11.69 -3.13
C LYS A 28 7.76 -12.45 -2.54
N GLY A 29 7.36 -13.53 -3.20
CA GLY A 29 6.12 -14.25 -2.83
C GLY A 29 4.91 -13.30 -2.89
N SER A 30 4.09 -13.30 -1.85
CA SER A 30 2.99 -12.35 -1.66
C SER A 30 3.44 -10.98 -1.12
N HIS A 31 4.69 -10.80 -0.68
CA HIS A 31 5.16 -9.50 -0.23
C HIS A 31 5.49 -8.56 -1.41
N ARG A 32 5.07 -7.31 -1.27
CA ARG A 32 5.27 -6.23 -2.21
C ARG A 32 5.86 -5.05 -1.45
N HIS A 33 7.03 -4.57 -1.88
CA HIS A 33 7.67 -3.40 -1.27
C HIS A 33 7.53 -2.20 -2.18
N PHE A 34 7.00 -1.13 -1.63
CA PHE A 34 6.81 0.15 -2.29
C PHE A 34 7.72 1.18 -1.63
N ARG A 35 8.45 1.95 -2.43
CA ARG A 35 9.37 3.00 -1.96
C ARG A 35 9.07 4.32 -2.65
N ASN A 36 9.06 5.42 -1.91
CA ASN A 36 8.97 6.77 -2.48
C ASN A 36 10.37 7.42 -2.66
N ASP A 37 10.41 8.58 -3.30
CA ASP A 37 11.65 9.33 -3.56
C ASP A 37 12.37 9.78 -2.27
N GLU A 38 11.63 9.93 -1.17
CA GLU A 38 12.18 10.25 0.15
C GLU A 38 12.84 9.03 0.84
N GLY A 39 12.75 7.85 0.22
CA GLY A 39 13.28 6.59 0.74
C GLY A 39 12.35 5.86 1.72
N ASP A 40 11.14 6.36 1.96
CA ASP A 40 10.14 5.70 2.81
C ASP A 40 9.66 4.40 2.13
N LEU A 41 9.65 3.32 2.90
CA LEU A 41 9.37 1.97 2.45
C LEU A 41 8.13 1.42 3.15
N ILE A 42 7.14 0.99 2.37
CA ILE A 42 5.98 0.24 2.86
C ILE A 42 5.96 -1.16 2.25
N THR A 43 5.73 -2.15 3.11
CA THR A 43 5.55 -3.55 2.70
C THR A 43 4.09 -3.93 2.83
N ILE A 44 3.47 -4.30 1.72
CA ILE A 44 2.10 -4.80 1.69
C ILE A 44 2.07 -6.25 1.23
N LEU A 45 1.19 -7.04 1.85
CA LEU A 45 0.94 -8.41 1.44
C LEU A 45 -0.15 -8.41 0.37
N GLU A 46 0.14 -8.98 -0.80
CA GLU A 46 -0.83 -9.18 -1.88
C GLU A 46 -1.78 -10.33 -1.50
N GLU A 47 -2.80 -9.99 -0.70
CA GLU A 47 -3.92 -10.84 -0.32
C GLU A 47 -5.24 -10.31 -0.90
N LYS A 48 -6.25 -11.17 -0.96
CA LYS A 48 -7.60 -10.82 -1.42
C LYS A 48 -8.62 -11.16 -0.32
N PRO A 49 -9.14 -10.18 0.43
CA PRO A 49 -8.80 -8.74 0.45
C PRO A 49 -7.53 -8.40 1.24
N LEU A 50 -6.98 -7.20 1.08
CA LEU A 50 -5.89 -6.73 1.96
C LEU A 50 -6.36 -6.64 3.40
N LYS A 51 -5.45 -6.97 4.33
CA LYS A 51 -5.66 -6.67 5.74
C LYS A 51 -5.79 -5.17 5.94
N ALA A 52 -6.81 -4.76 6.71
CA ALA A 52 -7.08 -3.35 6.97
C ALA A 52 -5.92 -2.60 7.65
N VAL A 53 -5.02 -3.31 8.34
CA VAL A 53 -3.82 -2.72 8.93
C VAL A 53 -2.93 -2.06 7.86
N TYR A 54 -2.75 -2.69 6.70
CA TYR A 54 -1.98 -2.11 5.60
C TYR A 54 -2.69 -0.91 4.99
N VAL A 55 -4.02 -0.98 4.86
CA VAL A 55 -4.82 0.13 4.33
C VAL A 55 -4.74 1.36 5.24
N LYS A 56 -4.81 1.15 6.56
CA LYS A 56 -4.64 2.22 7.55
C LYS A 56 -3.23 2.82 7.51
N ASP A 57 -2.21 1.98 7.34
CA ASP A 57 -0.82 2.46 7.22
C ASP A 57 -0.63 3.31 5.96
N ILE A 58 -1.17 2.87 4.81
CA ILE A 58 -1.17 3.66 3.57
C ILE A 58 -1.82 5.02 3.80
N ILE A 59 -3.03 5.05 4.39
CA ILE A 59 -3.75 6.31 4.66
C ILE A 59 -2.91 7.24 5.55
N ARG A 60 -2.30 6.70 6.61
CA ARG A 60 -1.48 7.50 7.54
C ARG A 60 -0.26 8.13 6.85
N ARG A 61 0.33 7.45 5.87
CA ARG A 61 1.51 7.93 5.13
C ARG A 61 1.17 8.99 4.10
N ILE A 62 0.00 8.89 3.45
CA ILE A 62 -0.42 9.84 2.41
C ILE A 62 -1.13 11.09 2.96
N GLU A 63 -1.69 11.03 4.17
CA GLU A 63 -2.36 12.17 4.84
C GLU A 63 -1.43 12.97 5.76
N LYS A 64 -0.12 12.76 5.63
CA LYS A 64 0.91 13.48 6.39
C LYS A 64 1.14 14.87 5.79
#